data_AF-A0AAU5KMJ9-F1
#
_entry.id   AF-A0AAU5KMJ9-F1
#
_cell.length_a   1.000
_cell.length_b   1.000
_cell.length_c   1.000
_cell.angle_alpha   90.00
_cell.angle_beta   90.00
_cell.angle_gamma   90.00
#
_symmetry.space_group_name_H-M   'P 1'
#
loop_
_entity.id
_entity.type
_entity.pdbx_description
1 polymer ?
#
loop_
_entity_poly.entity_id
_entity_poly.type
_entity_poly.pdbx_seq_one_letter_code
_entity_poly.pdbx_strand_id
1 'polypeptide(L)'
;MSLQILGELGLGADAEGLADGTRTLTPVHLGTRDVPIGTVLDVIHRHDDLLPPRTGHLGNWADIAQGRAGAMDFNGAICGAGHGYPLIYGFTRTEADTEGGDDVYLPGSLVERGGARALPLYTWDGRQFALRDRGRPLFCPLVQTEREGELAALITVHWERMLGIPGYRFKSWAQSLMDNEALLLDMLCVLITEAVADSSPERTLSELLSHAVHLDGQVGRCGPVRDGAGFLLDGHRYDSVRALAEGTLLTLRALTEPTWFFANIAALPTVLPVPSLLLANVLFALFGEHRPEETGIPDEGPFITHLHWGARAMAGCPPRRNGYFARKTRLSPMRKILRTLVRHFPEAKPICFVLLPAQVFMLCPPGSSFGDLDQLAGVIKAVRAADPEQVHDVALREVASREEDFSDYLRGRFRPEAGVPRDGAAREADLSTEPEGFRELTFRQASSLVSAFEEVCGG
;
A
#
# COMPACT_ATOMS: atom_id res chain seq x y z
N MET A 1 -6.27 25.15 -0.35
CA MET A 1 -6.04 23.75 -0.78
C MET A 1 -7.02 22.78 -0.13
N SER A 2 -6.89 22.39 1.15
CA SER A 2 -7.66 21.29 1.76
C SER A 2 -9.18 21.40 1.63
N LEU A 3 -9.77 22.55 1.99
CA LEU A 3 -11.22 22.79 1.85
C LEU A 3 -11.68 22.90 0.39
N GLN A 4 -10.80 23.38 -0.49
CA GLN A 4 -11.10 23.52 -1.91
C GLN A 4 -11.19 22.15 -2.58
N ILE A 5 -10.18 21.29 -2.39
CA ILE A 5 -10.18 19.91 -2.91
C ILE A 5 -11.42 19.17 -2.41
N LEU A 6 -11.70 19.23 -1.11
CA LEU A 6 -12.89 18.58 -0.56
C LEU A 6 -14.20 19.19 -1.09
N GLY A 7 -14.27 20.50 -1.32
CA GLY A 7 -15.41 21.16 -1.92
C GLY A 7 -15.67 20.71 -3.37
N GLU A 8 -14.62 20.64 -4.19
CA GLU A 8 -14.67 20.15 -5.58
C GLU A 8 -15.13 18.68 -5.66
N LEU A 9 -14.81 17.88 -4.64
CA LEU A 9 -15.25 16.49 -4.52
C LEU A 9 -16.61 16.31 -3.81
N GLY A 10 -17.24 17.40 -3.34
CA GLY A 10 -18.50 17.33 -2.59
C GLY A 10 -18.37 16.71 -1.18
N LEU A 11 -17.19 16.77 -0.57
CA LEU A 11 -16.83 16.16 0.71
C LEU A 11 -16.61 17.18 1.84
N GLY A 12 -16.92 18.46 1.61
CA GLY A 12 -16.65 19.53 2.60
C GLY A 12 -17.28 19.27 3.98
N ALA A 13 -18.51 18.74 4.02
CA ALA A 13 -19.21 18.42 5.27
C ALA A 13 -18.50 17.34 6.11
N ASP A 14 -17.77 16.42 5.48
CA ASP A 14 -17.03 15.38 6.21
C ASP A 14 -15.89 15.96 7.08
N ALA A 15 -15.38 17.13 6.71
CA ALA A 15 -14.23 17.76 7.36
C ALA A 15 -14.57 18.88 8.37
N GLU A 16 -15.85 19.20 8.60
CA GLU A 16 -16.27 20.26 9.52
C GLU A 16 -15.67 20.08 10.93
N GLY A 17 -15.75 18.85 11.46
CA GLY A 17 -15.20 18.52 12.78
C GLY A 17 -13.66 18.55 12.86
N LEU A 18 -12.96 18.56 11.73
CA LEU A 18 -11.51 18.78 11.71
C LEU A 18 -11.19 20.27 11.76
N ALA A 19 -11.98 21.08 11.05
CA ALA A 19 -11.80 22.53 10.99
C ALA A 19 -12.06 23.23 12.32
N ASP A 20 -13.02 22.74 13.11
CA ASP A 20 -13.35 23.26 14.44
C ASP A 20 -12.54 22.62 15.59
N GLY A 21 -11.68 21.64 15.28
CA GLY A 21 -10.83 20.94 16.25
C GLY A 21 -11.54 19.89 17.11
N THR A 22 -12.80 19.56 16.85
CA THR A 22 -13.54 18.50 17.60
C THR A 22 -13.09 17.08 17.25
N ARG A 23 -12.41 16.89 16.11
CA ARG A 23 -11.87 15.62 15.63
C ARG A 23 -10.42 15.79 15.20
N THR A 24 -9.66 14.70 15.32
CA THR A 24 -8.29 14.63 14.80
C THR A 24 -8.16 13.79 13.54
N LEU A 25 -9.10 12.87 13.28
CA LEU A 25 -9.13 12.03 12.07
C LEU A 25 -10.56 11.87 11.53
N THR A 26 -10.76 12.23 10.27
CA THR A 26 -11.95 11.86 9.48
C THR A 26 -11.52 10.95 8.34
N PRO A 27 -11.90 9.66 8.34
CA PRO A 27 -11.73 8.78 7.18
C PRO A 27 -12.90 8.96 6.21
N VAL A 28 -12.62 9.13 4.92
CA VAL A 28 -13.59 9.14 3.82
C VAL A 28 -13.23 8.02 2.85
N HIS A 29 -14.19 7.20 2.44
CA HIS A 29 -13.97 6.10 1.50
C HIS A 29 -14.76 6.37 0.21
N LEU A 30 -14.10 6.64 -0.91
CA LEU A 30 -14.82 7.03 -2.14
C LEU A 30 -15.65 5.90 -2.74
N GLY A 31 -15.29 4.64 -2.52
CA GLY A 31 -16.13 3.49 -2.93
C GLY A 31 -17.55 3.50 -2.34
N THR A 32 -17.84 4.32 -1.33
CA THR A 32 -19.19 4.48 -0.77
C THR A 32 -19.83 5.82 -1.13
N ARG A 33 -19.30 6.53 -2.13
CA ARG A 33 -19.70 7.89 -2.49
C ARG A 33 -20.03 7.98 -3.98
N ASP A 34 -20.97 8.85 -4.29
CA ASP A 34 -21.42 9.12 -5.66
C ASP A 34 -20.57 10.23 -6.29
N VAL A 35 -19.25 10.07 -6.20
CA VAL A 35 -18.27 10.97 -6.82
C VAL A 35 -17.80 10.31 -8.12
N PRO A 36 -17.96 10.95 -9.30
CA PRO A 36 -17.45 10.44 -10.56
C PRO A 36 -15.94 10.25 -10.55
N ILE A 37 -15.46 9.18 -11.18
CA ILE A 37 -14.02 8.89 -11.31
C ILE A 37 -13.33 10.04 -12.03
N GLY A 38 -13.90 10.50 -13.15
CA GLY A 38 -13.38 11.61 -13.94
C GLY A 38 -13.19 12.88 -13.10
N THR A 39 -14.13 13.19 -12.20
CA THR A 39 -14.01 14.36 -11.30
C THR A 39 -12.79 14.26 -10.40
N VAL A 40 -12.51 13.10 -9.81
CA VAL A 40 -11.32 12.90 -8.97
C VAL A 40 -10.04 13.02 -9.81
N LEU A 41 -10.02 12.42 -10.99
CA LEU A 41 -8.87 12.48 -11.88
C LEU A 41 -8.58 13.91 -12.36
N ASP A 42 -9.63 14.66 -12.72
CA ASP A 42 -9.52 16.06 -13.11
C ASP A 42 -9.04 16.94 -11.95
N VAL A 43 -9.47 16.67 -10.71
CA VAL A 43 -8.97 17.36 -9.51
C VAL A 43 -7.48 17.07 -9.32
N ILE A 44 -7.05 15.81 -9.41
CA ILE A 44 -5.63 15.44 -9.26
C ILE A 44 -4.77 16.18 -10.30
N HIS A 45 -5.20 16.26 -11.55
CA HIS A 45 -4.41 16.92 -12.60
C HIS A 45 -4.51 18.45 -12.61
N ARG A 46 -5.51 19.03 -11.96
CA ARG A 46 -5.68 20.49 -11.87
C ARG A 46 -4.84 21.11 -10.76
N HIS A 47 -4.59 20.35 -9.70
CA HIS A 47 -3.91 20.81 -8.50
C HIS A 47 -2.48 20.29 -8.50
N ASP A 48 -1.53 21.15 -8.93
CA ASP A 48 -0.11 20.80 -9.00
C ASP A 48 0.48 20.43 -7.62
N ASP A 49 -0.19 20.81 -6.51
CA ASP A 49 0.18 20.46 -5.14
C ASP A 49 -0.40 19.12 -4.64
N LEU A 50 -1.08 18.36 -5.50
CA LEU A 50 -1.74 17.10 -5.19
C LEU A 50 -1.25 15.96 -6.08
N LEU A 51 -0.58 14.98 -5.46
CA LEU A 51 -0.18 13.73 -6.12
C LEU A 51 -0.36 12.56 -5.14
N PRO A 52 -1.51 11.87 -5.16
CA PRO A 52 -1.80 10.80 -4.20
C PRO A 52 -0.85 9.60 -4.34
N PRO A 53 -0.33 9.02 -3.24
CA PRO A 53 0.46 7.81 -3.30
C PRO A 53 -0.41 6.60 -3.65
N ARG A 54 0.20 5.66 -4.37
CA ARG A 54 -0.32 4.30 -4.58
C ARG A 54 0.64 3.30 -3.96
N THR A 55 0.25 2.73 -2.82
CA THR A 55 1.11 1.79 -2.07
C THR A 55 1.19 0.41 -2.73
N GLY A 56 2.32 0.08 -3.32
CA GLY A 56 2.60 -1.30 -3.78
C GLY A 56 3.74 -1.94 -3.01
N HIS A 57 4.06 -3.18 -3.35
CA HIS A 57 5.13 -3.94 -2.70
C HIS A 57 6.35 -4.00 -3.61
N LEU A 58 7.48 -4.44 -3.08
CA LEU A 58 8.68 -4.75 -3.85
C LEU A 58 8.45 -5.94 -4.79
N GLY A 59 8.94 -5.89 -6.03
CA GLY A 59 8.94 -7.04 -6.94
C GLY A 59 8.71 -6.70 -8.42
N ASN A 60 7.73 -7.35 -9.04
CA ASN A 60 7.40 -7.39 -10.47
C ASN A 60 6.97 -6.08 -11.18
N TRP A 61 7.44 -4.91 -10.74
CA TRP A 61 7.01 -3.61 -11.28
C TRP A 61 7.29 -3.39 -12.77
N ALA A 62 8.31 -4.05 -13.34
CA ALA A 62 8.58 -3.97 -14.77
C ALA A 62 7.41 -4.49 -15.62
N ASP A 63 6.78 -5.60 -15.20
CA ASP A 63 5.63 -6.17 -15.88
C ASP A 63 4.34 -5.40 -15.55
N ILE A 64 4.22 -4.88 -14.32
CA ILE A 64 3.10 -3.98 -13.94
C ILE A 64 3.09 -2.73 -14.83
N ALA A 65 4.25 -2.10 -15.02
CA ALA A 65 4.38 -0.89 -15.82
C ALA A 65 4.09 -1.11 -17.31
N GLN A 66 4.18 -2.36 -17.78
CA GLN A 66 3.97 -2.74 -19.16
C GLN A 66 2.62 -3.43 -19.41
N GLY A 67 1.74 -3.49 -18.39
CA GLY A 67 0.40 -4.09 -18.52
C GLY A 67 0.41 -5.61 -18.68
N ARG A 68 1.33 -6.31 -18.01
CA ARG A 68 1.54 -7.77 -18.12
C ARG A 68 1.34 -8.50 -16.79
N ALA A 69 0.94 -7.81 -15.75
CA ALA A 69 0.85 -8.33 -14.38
C ALA A 69 -0.59 -8.65 -13.94
N GLY A 70 -1.50 -8.82 -14.90
CA GLY A 70 -2.87 -9.27 -14.64
C GLY A 70 -3.65 -8.29 -13.77
N ALA A 71 -4.03 -8.72 -12.58
CA ALA A 71 -4.76 -7.84 -11.66
C ALA A 71 -3.93 -6.60 -11.33
N MET A 72 -2.60 -6.73 -11.22
CA MET A 72 -1.74 -5.64 -10.77
C MET A 72 -1.59 -4.50 -11.79
N ASP A 73 -2.05 -4.67 -13.02
CA ASP A 73 -2.04 -3.63 -14.06
C ASP A 73 -2.82 -2.38 -13.66
N PHE A 74 -3.75 -2.47 -12.70
CA PHE A 74 -4.42 -1.27 -12.17
C PHE A 74 -3.41 -0.27 -11.57
N ASN A 75 -2.26 -0.73 -11.06
CA ASN A 75 -1.18 0.16 -10.62
C ASN A 75 -0.58 0.92 -11.81
N GLY A 76 -0.46 0.26 -12.96
CA GLY A 76 0.01 0.85 -14.21
C GLY A 76 -0.94 1.93 -14.71
N ALA A 77 -2.25 1.65 -14.72
CA ALA A 77 -3.30 2.60 -15.07
C ALA A 77 -3.28 3.87 -14.21
N ILE A 78 -3.00 3.76 -12.90
CA ILE A 78 -2.93 4.91 -11.99
C ILE A 78 -1.61 5.66 -12.15
N CYS A 79 -0.49 4.95 -11.99
CA CYS A 79 0.82 5.58 -11.87
C CYS A 79 1.38 6.00 -13.24
N GLY A 80 1.17 5.19 -14.27
CA GLY A 80 1.63 5.48 -15.63
C GLY A 80 0.86 6.62 -16.29
N ALA A 81 -0.41 6.84 -15.90
CA ALA A 81 -1.21 7.98 -16.33
C ALA A 81 -1.01 9.24 -15.48
N GLY A 82 -0.15 9.19 -14.46
CA GLY A 82 0.12 10.33 -13.58
C GLY A 82 -1.01 10.68 -12.61
N HIS A 83 -1.95 9.77 -12.34
CA HIS A 83 -3.00 9.95 -11.31
C HIS A 83 -2.47 9.77 -9.88
N GLY A 84 -1.21 9.35 -9.76
CA GLY A 84 -0.50 9.12 -8.51
C GLY A 84 0.90 8.58 -8.80
N TYR A 85 1.60 8.15 -7.76
CA TYR A 85 2.92 7.57 -7.90
C TYR A 85 3.07 6.30 -7.04
N PRO A 86 3.96 5.37 -7.41
CA PRO A 86 4.20 4.17 -6.64
C PRO A 86 5.01 4.47 -5.36
N LEU A 87 4.37 4.32 -4.20
CA LEU A 87 5.01 4.34 -2.89
C LEU A 87 5.28 2.90 -2.44
N ILE A 88 6.54 2.47 -2.50
CA ILE A 88 6.91 1.06 -2.38
C ILE A 88 7.09 0.67 -0.91
N TYR A 89 6.18 -0.16 -0.41
CA TYR A 89 6.27 -0.80 0.88
C TYR A 89 7.31 -1.93 0.84
N GLY A 90 8.38 -1.78 1.62
CA GLY A 90 9.52 -2.71 1.63
C GLY A 90 9.47 -3.79 2.71
N PHE A 91 8.57 -3.70 3.70
CA PHE A 91 8.39 -4.72 4.75
C PHE A 91 7.53 -5.89 4.26
N THR A 92 7.96 -6.48 3.15
CA THR A 92 7.33 -7.60 2.46
C THR A 92 8.06 -8.90 2.79
N ARG A 93 7.50 -10.02 2.34
CA ARG A 93 8.10 -11.34 2.49
C ARG A 93 8.27 -11.99 1.13
N THR A 94 9.34 -12.74 0.94
CA THR A 94 9.52 -13.53 -0.29
C THR A 94 8.40 -14.53 -0.45
N GLU A 95 7.96 -14.76 -1.68
CA GLU A 95 7.14 -15.92 -2.05
C GLU A 95 7.87 -17.22 -1.67
N ALA A 96 7.10 -18.21 -1.22
CA ALA A 96 7.59 -19.46 -0.67
C ALA A 96 6.59 -20.60 -0.93
N ASP A 97 7.02 -21.84 -0.66
CA ASP A 97 6.16 -23.02 -0.85
C ASP A 97 5.03 -23.10 0.19
N THR A 98 5.15 -22.35 1.28
CA THR A 98 4.16 -22.25 2.37
C THR A 98 3.44 -20.91 2.36
N GLU A 99 2.24 -20.87 2.95
CA GLU A 99 1.45 -19.66 3.03
C GLU A 99 2.19 -18.50 3.73
N GLY A 100 1.86 -17.28 3.30
CA GLY A 100 2.33 -16.05 3.94
C GLY A 100 3.46 -15.34 3.17
N GLY A 101 3.93 -15.87 2.05
CA GLY A 101 4.76 -15.12 1.11
C GLY A 101 4.01 -14.01 0.39
N ASP A 102 4.73 -13.20 -0.40
CA ASP A 102 4.14 -12.28 -1.35
C ASP A 102 4.06 -12.92 -2.74
N ASP A 103 3.01 -13.71 -2.94
CA ASP A 103 2.75 -14.43 -4.19
C ASP A 103 2.22 -13.54 -5.33
N VAL A 104 2.05 -12.24 -5.06
CA VAL A 104 1.51 -11.26 -6.00
C VAL A 104 2.64 -10.48 -6.67
N TYR A 105 3.59 -9.96 -5.88
CA TYR A 105 4.70 -9.17 -6.38
C TYR A 105 5.99 -9.98 -6.59
N LEU A 106 6.09 -11.16 -5.96
CA LEU A 106 7.19 -12.12 -6.14
C LEU A 106 8.60 -11.52 -5.85
N PRO A 107 8.84 -10.88 -4.69
CA PRO A 107 10.11 -10.22 -4.40
C PRO A 107 11.30 -11.18 -4.26
N GLY A 108 11.09 -12.47 -4.05
CA GLY A 108 12.15 -13.49 -4.07
C GLY A 108 12.55 -13.94 -5.48
N SER A 109 11.97 -13.37 -6.53
CA SER A 109 12.22 -13.72 -7.92
C SER A 109 12.44 -12.48 -8.78
N LEU A 110 12.99 -12.68 -9.97
CA LEU A 110 12.94 -11.67 -11.03
C LEU A 110 11.84 -12.04 -12.02
N VAL A 111 10.88 -11.14 -12.17
CA VAL A 111 9.79 -11.28 -13.14
C VAL A 111 10.13 -10.50 -14.40
N GLU A 112 10.05 -11.17 -15.55
CA GLU A 112 10.31 -10.61 -16.87
C GLU A 112 9.36 -11.25 -17.91
N ARG A 113 8.55 -10.42 -18.58
CA ARG A 113 7.67 -10.85 -19.68
C ARG A 113 6.72 -11.99 -19.31
N GLY A 114 6.18 -11.96 -18.09
CA GLY A 114 5.30 -12.98 -17.54
C GLY A 114 6.00 -14.21 -16.95
N GLY A 115 7.33 -14.34 -17.11
CA GLY A 115 8.12 -15.41 -16.52
C GLY A 115 8.76 -14.98 -15.20
N ALA A 116 8.78 -15.87 -14.20
CA ALA A 116 9.45 -15.65 -12.93
C ALA A 116 10.70 -16.54 -12.80
N ARG A 117 11.85 -15.94 -12.52
CA ARG A 117 13.10 -16.64 -12.21
C ARG A 117 13.44 -16.47 -10.75
N ALA A 118 13.43 -17.58 -10.00
CA ALA A 118 13.83 -17.58 -8.59
C ALA A 118 15.28 -17.10 -8.42
N LEU A 119 15.48 -16.25 -7.41
CA LEU A 119 16.80 -15.81 -6.97
C LEU A 119 17.33 -16.72 -5.84
N PRO A 120 18.65 -16.95 -5.75
CA PRO A 120 19.25 -17.56 -4.56
C PRO A 120 19.15 -16.55 -3.40
N LEU A 121 18.68 -17.00 -2.23
CA LEU A 121 18.38 -16.13 -1.09
C LEU A 121 19.30 -16.44 0.08
N TYR A 122 19.90 -15.41 0.67
CA TYR A 122 20.82 -15.52 1.79
C TYR A 122 20.35 -14.67 2.96
N THR A 123 20.46 -15.21 4.18
CA THR A 123 20.20 -14.45 5.42
C THR A 123 21.27 -14.75 6.46
N TRP A 124 21.37 -13.88 7.48
CA TRP A 124 22.36 -14.01 8.54
C TRP A 124 22.04 -15.21 9.45
N ASP A 125 22.99 -16.11 9.69
CA ASP A 125 22.81 -17.26 10.59
C ASP A 125 23.33 -17.01 12.02
N GLY A 126 23.76 -15.78 12.31
CA GLY A 126 24.46 -15.41 13.55
C GLY A 126 25.97 -15.24 13.38
N ARG A 127 26.54 -15.75 12.28
CA ARG A 127 27.99 -15.69 12.00
C ARG A 127 28.33 -15.29 10.57
N GLN A 128 27.53 -15.71 9.60
CA GLN A 128 27.72 -15.45 8.18
C GLN A 128 26.38 -15.46 7.44
N PHE A 129 26.41 -15.08 6.16
CA PHE A 129 25.26 -15.22 5.29
C PHE A 129 25.18 -16.64 4.74
N ALA A 130 24.09 -17.34 5.06
CA ALA A 130 23.85 -18.71 4.65
C ALA A 130 22.74 -18.76 3.58
N LEU A 131 22.95 -19.59 2.56
CA LEU A 131 21.93 -19.88 1.55
C LEU A 131 20.71 -20.51 2.22
N ARG A 132 19.52 -20.04 1.85
CA ARG A 132 18.23 -20.52 2.34
C ARG A 132 17.46 -21.21 1.22
N ASP A 133 16.75 -22.26 1.61
CA ASP A 133 15.70 -22.81 0.77
C ASP A 133 14.47 -21.88 0.76
N ARG A 134 13.49 -22.21 -0.09
CA ARG A 134 12.24 -21.47 -0.25
C ARG A 134 11.07 -22.12 0.48
N GLY A 135 11.36 -23.00 1.45
CA GLY A 135 10.33 -23.70 2.22
C GLY A 135 9.51 -22.75 3.10
N ARG A 136 10.03 -21.55 3.40
CA ARG A 136 9.34 -20.53 4.19
C ARG A 136 9.61 -19.11 3.67
N PRO A 137 8.66 -18.19 3.83
CA PRO A 137 8.83 -16.81 3.43
C PRO A 137 9.86 -16.09 4.30
N LEU A 138 10.74 -15.29 3.68
CA LEU A 138 11.78 -14.52 4.35
C LEU A 138 11.45 -13.03 4.30
N PHE A 139 11.75 -12.29 5.37
CA PHE A 139 11.54 -10.85 5.44
C PHE A 139 12.52 -10.10 4.54
N CYS A 140 12.04 -9.54 3.44
CA CYS A 140 12.86 -9.01 2.34
C CYS A 140 13.96 -8.01 2.76
N PRO A 141 13.75 -7.10 3.74
CA PRO A 141 14.81 -6.19 4.20
C PRO A 141 16.07 -6.87 4.72
N LEU A 142 15.98 -8.11 5.17
CA LEU A 142 17.10 -8.87 5.75
C LEU A 142 17.66 -9.94 4.79
N VAL A 143 17.21 -9.92 3.54
CA VAL A 143 17.61 -10.91 2.53
C VAL A 143 18.62 -10.29 1.57
N GLN A 144 19.70 -11.05 1.32
CA GLN A 144 20.62 -10.81 0.22
C GLN A 144 20.41 -11.84 -0.89
N THR A 145 20.86 -11.53 -2.09
CA THR A 145 20.91 -12.42 -3.23
C THR A 145 22.25 -12.30 -3.95
N GLU A 146 22.56 -13.24 -4.83
CA GLU A 146 23.76 -13.17 -5.65
C GLU A 146 23.54 -12.29 -6.89
N ARG A 147 24.43 -11.33 -7.10
CA ARG A 147 24.50 -10.51 -8.31
C ARG A 147 25.95 -10.35 -8.71
N GLU A 148 26.27 -10.74 -9.95
CA GLU A 148 27.62 -10.63 -10.52
C GLU A 148 28.70 -11.32 -9.65
N GLY A 149 28.34 -12.39 -8.94
CA GLY A 149 29.23 -13.17 -8.08
C GLY A 149 29.37 -12.62 -6.65
N GLU A 150 28.69 -11.53 -6.30
CA GLU A 150 28.71 -10.94 -4.96
C GLU A 150 27.32 -10.92 -4.31
N LEU A 151 27.28 -10.84 -2.98
CA LEU A 151 26.03 -10.68 -2.24
C LEU A 151 25.56 -9.22 -2.30
N ALA A 152 24.36 -9.01 -2.85
CA ALA A 152 23.67 -7.73 -2.87
C ALA A 152 22.37 -7.82 -2.06
N ALA A 153 21.98 -6.73 -1.41
CA ALA A 153 20.68 -6.65 -0.75
C ALA A 153 19.55 -6.86 -1.77
N LEU A 154 18.58 -7.72 -1.44
CA LEU A 154 17.45 -8.02 -2.33
C LEU A 154 16.65 -6.75 -2.67
N ILE A 155 16.48 -5.87 -1.68
CA ILE A 155 15.83 -4.57 -1.85
C ILE A 155 16.54 -3.73 -2.92
N THR A 156 17.88 -3.64 -2.87
CA THR A 156 18.68 -2.87 -3.82
C THR A 156 18.52 -3.39 -5.25
N VAL A 157 18.54 -4.72 -5.43
CA VAL A 157 18.35 -5.34 -6.76
C VAL A 157 17.02 -4.94 -7.39
N HIS A 158 15.93 -5.01 -6.62
CA HIS A 158 14.61 -4.58 -7.11
C HIS A 158 14.50 -3.08 -7.28
N TRP A 159 15.09 -2.30 -6.36
CA TRP A 159 15.07 -0.84 -6.42
C TRP A 159 15.71 -0.31 -7.69
N GLU A 160 16.91 -0.80 -8.03
CA GLU A 160 17.60 -0.41 -9.26
C GLU A 160 16.80 -0.76 -10.52
N ARG A 161 16.15 -1.93 -10.54
CA ARG A 161 15.27 -2.32 -11.65
C ARG A 161 14.08 -1.37 -11.78
N MET A 162 13.44 -0.99 -10.68
CA MET A 162 12.33 -0.04 -10.67
C MET A 162 12.76 1.34 -11.18
N LEU A 163 13.93 1.84 -10.75
CA LEU A 163 14.49 3.11 -11.23
C LEU A 163 14.79 3.10 -12.74
N GLY A 164 15.00 1.91 -13.32
CA GLY A 164 15.17 1.75 -14.76
C GLY A 164 13.88 1.83 -15.60
N ILE A 165 12.70 1.92 -14.98
CA ILE A 165 11.40 1.96 -15.68
C ILE A 165 11.09 3.42 -16.10
N PRO A 166 11.04 3.74 -17.40
CA PRO A 166 10.78 5.09 -17.86
C PRO A 166 9.39 5.60 -17.46
N GLY A 167 9.29 6.89 -17.09
CA GLY A 167 8.02 7.56 -16.81
C GLY A 167 7.44 7.32 -15.40
N TYR A 168 8.08 6.50 -14.58
CA TYR A 168 7.64 6.25 -13.20
C TYR A 168 8.50 7.00 -12.19
N ARG A 169 7.85 7.55 -11.16
CA ARG A 169 8.50 8.17 -9.99
C ARG A 169 8.31 7.28 -8.77
N PHE A 170 9.19 6.30 -8.60
CA PHE A 170 9.18 5.44 -7.42
C PHE A 170 9.67 6.18 -6.18
N LYS A 171 8.93 6.04 -5.08
CA LYS A 171 9.36 6.50 -3.75
C LYS A 171 9.40 5.34 -2.78
N SER A 172 10.42 5.32 -1.93
CA SER A 172 10.55 4.32 -0.88
C SER A 172 9.70 4.73 0.31
N TRP A 173 8.77 3.85 0.70
CA TRP A 173 7.94 4.01 1.90
C TRP A 173 8.78 4.27 3.15
N ALA A 174 9.94 3.61 3.28
CA ALA A 174 10.80 3.77 4.44
C ALA A 174 11.56 5.10 4.38
N GLN A 175 11.99 5.52 3.18
CA GLN A 175 12.68 6.79 3.00
C GLN A 175 11.80 7.96 3.42
N SER A 176 10.52 7.96 3.03
CA SER A 176 9.56 9.00 3.45
C SER A 176 9.44 9.15 4.98
N LEU A 177 9.68 8.07 5.75
CA LEU A 177 9.74 8.14 7.21
C LEU A 177 11.12 8.59 7.71
N MET A 178 12.19 8.08 7.10
CA MET A 178 13.58 8.34 7.50
C MET A 178 14.08 9.74 7.12
N ASP A 179 13.48 10.41 6.14
CA ASP A 179 13.75 11.82 5.84
C ASP A 179 13.45 12.75 7.04
N ASN A 180 12.60 12.27 7.97
CA ASN A 180 12.26 12.94 9.22
C ASN A 180 12.75 12.15 10.45
N GLU A 181 13.89 11.43 10.35
CA GLU A 181 14.33 10.44 11.34
C GLU A 181 14.28 10.93 12.80
N ALA A 182 14.79 12.13 13.09
CA ALA A 182 14.81 12.68 14.45
C ALA A 182 13.38 12.90 15.01
N LEU A 183 12.51 13.51 14.20
CA LEU A 183 11.11 13.71 14.56
C LEU A 183 10.38 12.37 14.71
N LEU A 184 10.64 11.42 13.81
CA LEU A 184 10.08 10.07 13.89
C LEU A 184 10.48 9.36 15.19
N LEU A 185 11.75 9.46 15.59
CA LEU A 185 12.25 8.91 16.85
C LEU A 185 11.49 9.48 18.05
N ASP A 186 11.33 10.81 18.08
CA ASP A 186 10.63 11.49 19.16
C ASP A 186 9.14 11.11 19.19
N MET A 187 8.49 11.06 18.02
CA MET A 187 7.10 10.59 17.87
C MET A 187 6.92 9.16 18.38
N LEU A 188 7.82 8.24 18.01
CA LEU A 188 7.81 6.85 18.51
C LEU A 188 7.98 6.81 20.03
N CYS A 189 8.91 7.58 20.59
CA CYS A 189 9.13 7.63 22.03
C CYS A 189 7.88 8.11 22.79
N VAL A 190 7.22 9.17 22.30
CA VAL A 190 5.98 9.67 22.89
C VAL A 190 4.85 8.63 22.76
N LEU A 191 4.68 8.03 21.59
CA LEU A 191 3.63 7.04 21.35
C LEU A 191 3.80 5.79 22.22
N ILE A 192 5.02 5.27 22.36
CA ILE A 192 5.33 4.11 23.20
C ILE A 192 5.09 4.47 24.68
N THR A 193 5.52 5.66 25.13
CA THR A 193 5.31 6.12 26.51
C THR A 193 3.82 6.19 26.85
N GLU A 194 3.01 6.75 25.95
CA GLU A 194 1.55 6.85 26.11
C GLU A 194 0.88 5.48 26.03
N ALA A 195 1.38 4.57 25.19
CA ALA A 195 0.89 3.21 25.10
C ALA A 195 1.09 2.44 26.42
N VAL A 196 2.24 2.63 27.09
CA VAL A 196 2.53 2.01 28.39
C VAL A 196 1.62 2.52 29.51
N ALA A 197 1.17 3.77 29.42
CA ALA A 197 0.25 4.39 30.38
C ALA A 197 -1.24 4.05 30.13
N ASP A 198 -1.55 3.35 29.03
CA ASP A 198 -2.94 3.01 28.71
C ASP A 198 -3.50 1.89 29.61
N SER A 199 -4.83 1.80 29.66
CA SER A 199 -5.57 0.69 30.27
C SER A 199 -5.25 -0.70 29.70
N SER A 200 -4.73 -0.80 28.48
CA SER A 200 -4.30 -2.05 27.84
C SER A 200 -2.96 -1.86 27.11
N PRO A 201 -1.84 -1.85 27.84
CA PRO A 201 -0.52 -1.54 27.29
C PRO A 201 -0.08 -2.48 26.16
N GLU A 202 -0.14 -3.79 26.38
CA GLU A 202 0.31 -4.82 25.41
C GLU A 202 -0.43 -4.69 24.07
N ARG A 203 -1.74 -4.48 24.12
CA ARG A 203 -2.56 -4.25 22.94
C ARG A 203 -2.16 -2.95 22.23
N THR A 204 -2.05 -1.84 22.97
CA THR A 204 -1.71 -0.55 22.36
C THR A 204 -0.30 -0.57 21.76
N LEU A 205 0.65 -1.21 22.43
CA LEU A 205 2.00 -1.43 21.93
C LEU A 205 1.98 -2.28 20.65
N SER A 206 1.18 -3.34 20.60
CA SER A 206 1.00 -4.17 19.39
C SER A 206 0.34 -3.42 18.21
N GLU A 207 -0.43 -2.37 18.50
CA GLU A 207 -1.00 -1.48 17.49
C GLU A 207 0.06 -0.53 16.90
N LEU A 208 1.14 -0.22 17.64
CA LEU A 208 2.29 0.57 17.17
C LEU A 208 3.36 -0.29 16.49
N LEU A 209 3.74 -1.41 17.15
CA LEU A 209 4.81 -2.32 16.76
C LEU A 209 4.21 -3.73 16.70
N SER A 210 3.97 -4.24 15.49
CA SER A 210 3.05 -5.38 15.29
C SER A 210 3.74 -6.72 15.05
N HIS A 211 5.02 -6.68 14.70
CA HIS A 211 5.81 -7.86 14.38
C HIS A 211 7.21 -7.73 14.98
N ALA A 212 7.81 -8.88 15.23
CA ALA A 212 9.23 -9.03 15.51
C ALA A 212 9.89 -9.72 14.32
N VAL A 213 11.08 -9.28 13.96
CA VAL A 213 11.89 -9.92 12.92
C VAL A 213 13.26 -10.31 13.46
N HIS A 214 13.67 -11.54 13.20
CA HIS A 214 14.99 -12.05 13.50
C HIS A 214 15.97 -11.76 12.35
N LEU A 215 17.25 -11.58 12.67
CA LEU A 215 18.29 -11.32 11.66
C LEU A 215 18.43 -12.44 10.60
N ASP A 216 17.90 -13.64 10.88
CA ASP A 216 17.83 -14.75 9.91
C ASP A 216 16.68 -14.64 8.89
N GLY A 217 15.91 -13.55 8.95
CA GLY A 217 14.81 -13.26 8.05
C GLY A 217 13.45 -13.80 8.49
N GLN A 218 13.35 -14.49 9.64
CA GLN A 218 12.07 -14.93 10.18
C GLN A 218 11.29 -13.75 10.77
N VAL A 219 10.00 -13.65 10.44
CA VAL A 219 9.12 -12.61 10.96
C VAL A 219 7.81 -13.21 11.48
N GLY A 220 7.40 -12.76 12.66
CA GLY A 220 6.21 -13.24 13.35
C GLY A 220 5.42 -12.10 13.97
N ARG A 221 4.10 -12.29 14.14
CA ARG A 221 3.28 -11.37 14.93
C ARG A 221 3.70 -11.47 16.38
N CYS A 222 4.32 -10.40 16.89
CA CYS A 222 4.75 -10.30 18.27
C CYS A 222 4.81 -8.80 18.60
N GLY A 223 4.05 -8.39 19.61
CA GLY A 223 4.11 -7.04 20.15
C GLY A 223 5.05 -6.99 21.35
N PRO A 224 5.66 -5.84 21.63
CA PRO A 224 6.52 -5.70 22.80
C PRO A 224 5.69 -5.75 24.08
N VAL A 225 6.22 -6.43 25.09
CA VAL A 225 5.65 -6.54 26.44
C VAL A 225 6.55 -5.79 27.40
N ARG A 226 5.97 -5.09 28.38
CA ARG A 226 6.74 -4.37 29.39
C ARG A 226 7.48 -5.34 30.30
N ASP A 227 8.77 -5.09 30.53
CA ASP A 227 9.62 -5.87 31.43
C ASP A 227 10.43 -4.94 32.34
N GLY A 228 9.86 -4.66 33.51
CA GLY A 228 10.37 -3.65 34.45
C GLY A 228 10.35 -2.25 33.84
N ALA A 229 11.55 -1.67 33.69
CA ALA A 229 11.76 -0.38 33.03
C ALA A 229 11.93 -0.47 31.50
N GLY A 230 12.10 -1.69 30.97
CA GLY A 230 12.33 -1.95 29.55
C GLY A 230 11.19 -2.76 28.92
N PHE A 231 11.52 -3.44 27.83
CA PHE A 231 10.58 -4.20 27.00
C PHE A 231 11.20 -5.52 26.55
N LEU A 232 10.38 -6.56 26.50
CA LEU A 232 10.70 -7.83 25.85
C LEU A 232 9.96 -7.92 24.52
N LEU A 233 10.68 -8.29 23.47
CA LEU A 233 10.16 -8.56 22.13
C LEU A 233 10.76 -9.88 21.65
N ASP A 234 9.91 -10.90 21.55
CA ASP A 234 10.30 -12.26 21.13
C ASP A 234 11.60 -12.77 21.80
N GLY A 235 11.69 -12.59 23.12
CA GLY A 235 12.84 -12.99 23.94
C GLY A 235 14.02 -12.01 23.97
N HIS A 236 14.05 -10.98 23.10
CA HIS A 236 15.07 -9.93 23.13
C HIS A 236 14.64 -8.77 24.03
N ARG A 237 15.58 -8.23 24.82
CA ARG A 237 15.32 -7.13 25.76
C ARG A 237 15.80 -5.79 25.21
N TYR A 238 14.89 -4.81 25.22
CA TYR A 238 15.18 -3.40 25.00
C TYR A 238 15.09 -2.64 26.33
N ASP A 239 16.18 -1.97 26.74
CA ASP A 239 16.28 -1.43 28.11
C ASP A 239 15.45 -0.17 28.37
N SER A 240 14.95 0.49 27.32
CA SER A 240 14.16 1.71 27.46
C SER A 240 13.22 1.92 26.28
N VAL A 241 12.31 2.89 26.42
CA VAL A 241 11.45 3.38 25.32
C VAL A 241 12.29 3.80 24.12
N ARG A 242 13.36 4.56 24.37
CA ARG A 242 14.26 5.05 23.33
C ARG A 242 14.97 3.90 22.61
N ALA A 243 15.47 2.91 23.34
CA ALA A 243 16.11 1.74 22.74
C ALA A 243 15.15 0.97 21.83
N LEU A 244 13.88 0.80 22.23
CA LEU A 244 12.87 0.15 21.39
C LEU A 244 12.53 0.97 20.14
N ALA A 245 12.46 2.30 20.28
CA ALA A 245 12.24 3.20 19.15
C ALA A 245 13.42 3.20 18.16
N GLU A 246 14.67 3.28 18.66
CA GLU A 246 15.89 3.16 17.85
C GLU A 246 15.96 1.79 17.16
N GLY A 247 15.58 0.70 17.84
CA GLY A 247 15.44 -0.62 17.22
C GLY A 247 14.43 -0.66 16.07
N THR A 248 13.37 0.16 16.14
CA THR A 248 12.37 0.29 15.06
C THR A 248 12.97 1.00 13.84
N LEU A 249 13.81 2.02 14.09
CA LEU A 249 14.53 2.71 13.02
C LEU A 249 15.54 1.80 12.32
N LEU A 250 16.17 0.84 13.02
CA LEU A 250 17.06 -0.14 12.38
C LEU A 250 16.33 -0.95 11.30
N THR A 251 15.08 -1.34 11.52
CA THR A 251 14.27 -2.04 10.51
C THR A 251 14.04 -1.14 9.29
N LEU A 252 13.80 0.16 9.48
CA LEU A 252 13.68 1.12 8.38
C LEU A 252 15.01 1.33 7.65
N ARG A 253 16.13 1.40 8.37
CA ARG A 253 17.48 1.50 7.80
C ARG A 253 17.87 0.28 6.97
N ALA A 254 17.36 -0.90 7.28
CA ALA A 254 17.52 -2.08 6.40
C ALA A 254 16.96 -1.84 4.99
N LEU A 255 15.97 -0.94 4.84
CA LEU A 255 15.41 -0.55 3.56
C LEU A 255 16.10 0.66 2.93
N THR A 256 16.48 1.68 3.72
CA THR A 256 17.03 2.95 3.20
C THR A 256 18.54 2.95 3.07
N GLU A 257 19.24 2.22 3.94
CA GLU A 257 20.70 2.13 4.00
C GLU A 257 21.19 0.67 4.08
N PRO A 258 20.80 -0.20 3.11
CA PRO A 258 21.07 -1.63 3.19
C PRO A 258 22.56 -1.96 3.29
N THR A 259 23.43 -1.23 2.59
CA THR A 259 24.90 -1.43 2.67
C THR A 259 25.42 -1.23 4.08
N TRP A 260 25.01 -0.16 4.76
CA TRP A 260 25.39 0.09 6.15
C TRP A 260 24.81 -0.99 7.07
N PHE A 261 23.54 -1.33 6.87
CA PHE A 261 22.86 -2.33 7.68
C PHE A 261 23.57 -3.69 7.65
N PHE A 262 23.83 -4.23 6.46
CA PHE A 262 24.50 -5.53 6.31
C PHE A 262 25.97 -5.50 6.75
N ALA A 263 26.67 -4.38 6.59
CA ALA A 263 28.04 -4.23 7.10
C ALA A 263 28.11 -4.25 8.65
N ASN A 264 27.03 -3.87 9.33
CA ASN A 264 26.96 -3.79 10.78
C ASN A 264 26.13 -4.91 11.44
N ILE A 265 25.56 -5.84 10.65
CA ILE A 265 24.55 -6.81 11.10
C ILE A 265 24.96 -7.63 12.33
N ALA A 266 26.25 -7.96 12.45
CA ALA A 266 26.79 -8.73 13.57
C ALA A 266 26.74 -7.99 14.93
N ALA A 267 26.65 -6.66 14.90
CA ALA A 267 26.55 -5.80 16.09
C ALA A 267 25.11 -5.36 16.40
N LEU A 268 24.15 -5.68 15.52
CA LEU A 268 22.75 -5.30 15.70
C LEU A 268 22.02 -6.21 16.70
N PRO A 269 20.90 -5.77 17.29
CA PRO A 269 20.00 -6.63 18.03
C PRO A 269 19.55 -7.84 17.20
N THR A 270 19.47 -9.01 17.83
CA THR A 270 19.07 -10.26 17.15
C THR A 270 17.62 -10.26 16.69
N VAL A 271 16.77 -9.43 17.33
CA VAL A 271 15.35 -9.25 17.03
C VAL A 271 15.06 -7.78 16.90
N LEU A 272 14.45 -7.35 15.78
CA LEU A 272 14.08 -5.97 15.52
C LEU A 272 12.55 -5.78 15.54
N PRO A 273 12.02 -4.70 16.11
CA PRO A 273 10.61 -4.35 16.03
C PRO A 273 10.24 -3.82 14.63
N VAL A 274 9.06 -4.21 14.16
CA VAL A 274 8.50 -3.72 12.89
C VAL A 274 7.34 -2.77 13.19
N PRO A 275 7.39 -1.51 12.72
CA PRO A 275 6.28 -0.58 12.89
C PRO A 275 5.06 -1.08 12.15
N SER A 276 3.88 -0.88 12.74
CA SER A 276 2.63 -1.33 12.14
C SER A 276 2.26 -0.48 10.93
N LEU A 277 1.53 -1.09 9.98
CA LEU A 277 0.92 -0.37 8.87
C LEU A 277 -0.03 0.75 9.34
N LEU A 278 -0.62 0.62 10.53
CA LEU A 278 -1.49 1.65 11.08
C LEU A 278 -0.72 2.92 11.41
N LEU A 279 0.41 2.75 12.10
CA LEU A 279 1.29 3.86 12.45
C LEU A 279 1.83 4.52 11.17
N ALA A 280 2.31 3.72 10.24
CA ALA A 280 2.87 4.23 9.00
C ALA A 280 1.85 5.03 8.17
N ASN A 281 0.62 4.54 8.02
CA ASN A 281 -0.43 5.28 7.30
C ASN A 281 -0.75 6.65 7.93
N VAL A 282 -0.68 6.78 9.26
CA VAL A 282 -0.84 8.08 9.93
C VAL A 282 0.36 8.97 9.62
N LEU A 283 1.58 8.43 9.71
CA LEU A 283 2.81 9.19 9.48
C LEU A 283 2.95 9.68 8.03
N PHE A 284 2.56 8.90 7.02
CA PHE A 284 2.58 9.38 5.62
C PHE A 284 1.66 10.54 5.36
N ALA A 285 0.46 10.49 5.95
CA ALA A 285 -0.46 11.59 5.85
C ALA A 285 0.09 12.83 6.56
N LEU A 286 0.74 12.66 7.72
CA LEU A 286 1.40 13.76 8.44
C LEU A 286 2.59 14.34 7.67
N PHE A 287 3.43 13.51 7.06
CA PHE A 287 4.61 13.93 6.30
C PHE A 287 4.27 14.34 4.85
N GLY A 288 2.99 14.38 4.49
CA GLY A 288 2.56 14.99 3.23
C GLY A 288 2.85 14.17 1.98
N GLU A 289 2.87 12.83 2.07
CA GLU A 289 3.11 11.97 0.89
C GLU A 289 2.04 12.11 -0.22
N HIS A 290 0.93 12.82 0.02
CA HIS A 290 -0.02 13.18 -1.06
C HIS A 290 0.41 14.42 -1.86
N ARG A 291 1.59 14.98 -1.60
CA ARG A 291 2.13 16.14 -2.31
C ARG A 291 3.38 15.75 -3.11
N PRO A 292 3.65 16.40 -4.25
CA PRO A 292 4.94 16.26 -4.92
C PRO A 292 6.08 16.85 -4.09
N GLU A 293 7.32 16.41 -4.31
CA GLU A 293 8.52 16.86 -3.55
C GLU A 293 8.98 18.29 -3.88
N GLU A 294 8.07 19.16 -4.33
CA GLU A 294 8.40 20.51 -4.76
C GLU A 294 8.53 21.47 -3.58
N THR A 295 9.56 22.30 -3.62
CA THR A 295 9.78 23.35 -2.61
C THR A 295 8.80 24.49 -2.84
N GLY A 296 8.11 24.92 -1.77
CA GLY A 296 7.29 26.14 -1.79
C GLY A 296 5.78 25.92 -1.82
N ILE A 297 5.31 24.67 -1.76
CA ILE A 297 3.89 24.37 -1.53
C ILE A 297 3.49 24.89 -0.13
N PRO A 298 2.48 25.75 0.00
CA PRO A 298 2.03 26.23 1.30
C PRO A 298 1.58 25.10 2.21
N ASP A 299 1.85 25.27 3.49
CA ASP A 299 1.39 24.35 4.52
C ASP A 299 -0.14 24.26 4.56
N GLU A 300 -0.70 23.05 4.53
CA GLU A 300 -2.13 22.86 4.75
C GLU A 300 -2.51 23.19 6.19
N GLY A 301 -3.62 23.92 6.34
CA GLY A 301 -4.22 24.29 7.61
C GLY A 301 -5.71 24.61 7.43
N PRO A 302 -6.55 24.35 8.44
CA PRO A 302 -6.22 23.89 9.79
C PRO A 302 -5.99 22.36 9.93
N PHE A 303 -6.17 21.59 8.85
CA PHE A 303 -5.96 20.14 8.80
C PHE A 303 -5.35 19.72 7.45
N ILE A 304 -4.85 18.49 7.37
CA ILE A 304 -4.29 17.90 6.15
C ILE A 304 -5.36 17.09 5.41
N THR A 305 -5.53 17.31 4.10
CA THR A 305 -6.33 16.45 3.22
C THR A 305 -5.41 15.47 2.51
N HIS A 306 -5.36 14.22 3.00
CA HIS A 306 -4.53 13.17 2.43
C HIS A 306 -5.37 12.25 1.55
N LEU A 307 -5.14 12.30 0.24
CA LEU A 307 -5.72 11.35 -0.72
C LEU A 307 -4.77 10.16 -0.88
N HIS A 308 -5.29 8.93 -0.91
CA HIS A 308 -4.49 7.72 -1.02
C HIS A 308 -5.15 6.67 -1.92
N TRP A 309 -4.43 6.16 -2.92
CA TRP A 309 -4.90 5.05 -3.75
C TRP A 309 -4.74 3.70 -3.03
N GLY A 310 -5.84 3.22 -2.44
CA GLY A 310 -5.89 1.98 -1.67
C GLY A 310 -6.08 0.75 -2.55
N ALA A 311 -5.21 -0.25 -2.40
CA ALA A 311 -5.35 -1.55 -3.05
C ALA A 311 -6.62 -2.30 -2.61
N ARG A 312 -6.94 -3.40 -3.30
CA ARG A 312 -8.06 -4.32 -2.98
C ARG A 312 -8.11 -4.74 -1.50
N ALA A 313 -6.98 -5.00 -0.85
CA ALA A 313 -6.96 -5.35 0.57
C ALA A 313 -7.28 -4.16 1.50
N MET A 314 -6.84 -2.95 1.12
CA MET A 314 -6.94 -1.73 1.93
C MET A 314 -8.30 -1.07 1.79
N ALA A 315 -8.72 -0.77 0.56
CA ALA A 315 -10.00 -0.15 0.23
C ALA A 315 -11.12 -1.19 0.13
N GLY A 316 -10.86 -2.30 -0.55
CA GLY A 316 -11.91 -3.24 -0.92
C GLY A 316 -12.93 -2.61 -1.87
N CYS A 317 -13.92 -3.41 -2.25
CA CYS A 317 -14.98 -3.07 -3.20
C CYS A 317 -16.33 -3.04 -2.44
N PRO A 318 -16.66 -1.94 -1.73
CA PRO A 318 -17.97 -1.82 -1.10
C PRO A 318 -19.10 -1.80 -2.14
N PRO A 319 -20.32 -2.26 -1.79
CA PRO A 319 -20.74 -2.63 -0.44
C PRO A 319 -20.36 -4.06 -0.01
N ARG A 320 -20.01 -4.95 -0.96
CA ARG A 320 -19.83 -6.39 -0.70
C ARG A 320 -18.55 -6.69 0.06
N ARG A 321 -17.43 -6.07 -0.31
CA ARG A 321 -16.12 -6.35 0.26
C ARG A 321 -15.51 -5.10 0.88
N ASN A 322 -15.59 -4.99 2.20
CA ASN A 322 -14.89 -3.91 2.91
C ASN A 322 -13.39 -4.22 3.03
N GLY A 323 -12.56 -3.27 2.64
CA GLY A 323 -11.13 -3.31 2.92
C GLY A 323 -10.83 -3.17 4.42
N TYR A 324 -9.59 -3.41 4.82
CA TYR A 324 -9.21 -3.33 6.23
C TYR A 324 -9.28 -1.90 6.78
N PHE A 325 -9.17 -0.87 5.93
CA PHE A 325 -9.10 0.53 6.37
C PHE A 325 -10.40 1.00 7.04
N ALA A 326 -11.54 0.64 6.47
CA ALA A 326 -12.86 1.04 6.98
C ALA A 326 -13.26 0.32 8.28
N ARG A 327 -12.49 -0.68 8.74
CA ARG A 327 -12.83 -1.45 9.94
C ARG A 327 -12.63 -0.61 11.20
N LYS A 328 -13.63 -0.60 12.09
CA LYS A 328 -13.56 0.10 13.39
C LYS A 328 -12.31 -0.27 14.21
N THR A 329 -11.86 -1.51 14.10
CA THR A 329 -10.64 -2.04 14.74
C THR A 329 -9.35 -1.40 14.27
N ARG A 330 -9.34 -0.71 13.12
CA ARG A 330 -8.20 0.06 12.59
C ARG A 330 -8.35 1.55 12.83
N LEU A 331 -9.57 2.09 12.67
CA LEU A 331 -9.83 3.52 12.82
C LEU A 331 -9.66 4.04 14.25
N SER A 332 -10.05 3.27 15.27
CA SER A 332 -9.90 3.70 16.67
C SER A 332 -8.44 3.85 17.09
N PRO A 333 -7.54 2.88 16.82
CA PRO A 333 -6.10 3.04 17.03
C PRO A 333 -5.51 4.23 16.26
N MET A 334 -5.84 4.40 14.97
CA MET A 334 -5.33 5.53 14.18
C MET A 334 -5.72 6.88 14.77
N ARG A 335 -6.98 7.04 15.21
CA ARG A 335 -7.45 8.25 15.91
C ARG A 335 -6.65 8.51 17.18
N LYS A 336 -6.34 7.47 17.95
CA LYS A 336 -5.57 7.58 19.19
C LYS A 336 -4.13 8.01 18.89
N ILE A 337 -3.47 7.35 17.94
CA ILE A 337 -2.12 7.72 17.47
C ILE A 337 -2.10 9.19 17.06
N LEU A 338 -2.97 9.58 16.12
CA LEU A 338 -2.97 10.95 15.61
C LEU A 338 -3.32 11.99 16.67
N ARG A 339 -4.26 11.70 17.58
CA ARG A 339 -4.57 12.60 18.69
C ARG A 339 -3.36 12.81 19.60
N THR A 340 -2.63 11.74 19.92
CA THR A 340 -1.42 11.84 20.73
C THR A 340 -0.37 12.70 20.01
N LEU A 341 -0.20 12.52 18.71
CA LEU A 341 0.76 13.30 17.92
C LEU A 341 0.38 14.79 17.86
N VAL A 342 -0.86 15.11 17.49
CA VAL A 342 -1.36 16.50 17.43
C VAL A 342 -1.24 17.23 18.76
N ARG A 343 -1.36 16.52 19.89
CA ARG A 343 -1.20 17.11 21.23
C ARG A 343 0.25 17.47 21.55
N HIS A 344 1.21 16.68 21.07
CA HIS A 344 2.60 16.72 21.53
C HIS A 344 3.57 17.33 20.51
N PHE A 345 3.19 17.42 19.24
CA PHE A 345 4.06 17.88 18.15
C PHE A 345 3.39 19.01 17.35
N PRO A 346 4.00 20.21 17.25
CA PRO A 346 3.46 21.31 16.45
C PRO A 346 3.41 20.99 14.94
N GLU A 347 4.24 20.07 14.46
CA GLU A 347 4.26 19.58 13.08
C GLU A 347 3.02 18.71 12.77
N ALA A 348 2.41 18.11 13.79
CA ALA A 348 1.28 17.21 13.61
C ALA A 348 -0.05 17.99 13.55
N LYS A 349 -0.82 17.75 12.48
CA LYS A 349 -2.13 18.37 12.26
C LYS A 349 -3.22 17.30 12.18
N PRO A 350 -4.50 17.65 12.45
CA PRO A 350 -5.63 16.77 12.14
C PRO A 350 -5.63 16.34 10.67
N ILE A 351 -6.21 15.18 10.35
CA ILE A 351 -6.17 14.58 9.01
C ILE A 351 -7.58 14.23 8.52
N CYS A 352 -7.91 14.67 7.30
CA CYS A 352 -8.95 14.09 6.48
C CYS A 352 -8.30 13.06 5.55
N PHE A 353 -8.51 11.77 5.82
CA PHE A 353 -7.91 10.68 5.03
C PHE A 353 -8.94 10.20 4.00
N VAL A 354 -8.74 10.55 2.73
CA VAL A 354 -9.61 10.19 1.60
C VAL A 354 -9.03 8.97 0.89
N LEU A 355 -9.65 7.81 1.11
CA LEU A 355 -9.27 6.56 0.49
C LEU A 355 -9.93 6.42 -0.89
N LEU A 356 -9.10 6.33 -1.92
CA LEU A 356 -9.47 6.14 -3.31
C LEU A 356 -9.32 4.64 -3.67
N PRO A 357 -10.40 3.91 -4.02
CA PRO A 357 -10.30 2.51 -4.39
C PRO A 357 -9.55 2.32 -5.72
N ALA A 358 -8.29 1.86 -5.67
CA ALA A 358 -7.44 1.70 -6.85
C ALA A 358 -7.93 0.60 -7.80
N GLN A 359 -8.62 -0.40 -7.26
CA GLN A 359 -9.03 -1.56 -8.03
C GLN A 359 -10.15 -1.27 -9.05
N VAL A 360 -10.77 -0.09 -9.05
CA VAL A 360 -11.67 0.32 -10.13
C VAL A 360 -10.97 0.32 -11.49
N PHE A 361 -9.66 0.57 -11.52
CA PHE A 361 -8.84 0.49 -12.73
C PHE A 361 -8.54 -0.95 -13.21
N MET A 362 -9.03 -1.97 -12.49
CA MET A 362 -9.10 -3.33 -13.04
C MET A 362 -10.09 -3.43 -14.20
N LEU A 363 -11.00 -2.45 -14.32
CA LEU A 363 -11.92 -2.28 -15.45
C LEU A 363 -11.25 -1.64 -16.68
N CYS A 364 -9.95 -1.32 -16.61
CA CYS A 364 -9.20 -0.74 -17.73
C CYS A 364 -8.30 -1.83 -18.35
N PRO A 365 -8.76 -2.60 -19.35
CA PRO A 365 -7.96 -3.64 -20.00
C PRO A 365 -6.84 -3.01 -20.84
N PRO A 366 -5.88 -3.81 -21.34
CA PRO A 366 -4.91 -3.34 -22.34
C PRO A 366 -5.61 -2.74 -23.57
N GLY A 367 -5.04 -1.69 -24.16
CA GLY A 367 -5.64 -0.96 -25.29
C GLY A 367 -5.82 -1.79 -26.58
N SER A 368 -5.03 -2.85 -26.74
CA SER A 368 -5.13 -3.82 -27.84
C SER A 368 -6.27 -4.83 -27.66
N SER A 369 -6.85 -4.95 -26.47
CA SER A 369 -8.01 -5.79 -26.20
C SER A 369 -9.33 -5.10 -26.60
N PHE A 370 -9.50 -4.79 -27.89
CA PHE A 370 -10.68 -4.06 -28.39
C PHE A 370 -12.01 -4.73 -28.02
N GLY A 371 -12.07 -6.07 -28.07
CA GLY A 371 -13.26 -6.81 -27.65
C GLY A 371 -13.62 -6.58 -26.18
N ASP A 372 -12.63 -6.59 -25.28
CA ASP A 372 -12.86 -6.31 -23.86
C ASP A 372 -13.35 -4.88 -23.63
N LEU A 373 -12.77 -3.91 -24.35
CA LEU A 373 -13.17 -2.50 -24.27
C LEU A 373 -14.64 -2.30 -24.68
N ASP A 374 -15.05 -2.89 -25.80
CA ASP A 374 -16.43 -2.78 -26.30
C ASP A 374 -17.44 -3.44 -25.35
N GLN A 375 -17.11 -4.64 -24.85
CA GLN A 375 -17.98 -5.34 -23.90
C GLN A 375 -18.10 -4.58 -22.58
N LEU A 376 -16.98 -4.05 -22.06
CA LEU A 376 -16.98 -3.24 -20.84
C LEU A 376 -17.79 -1.96 -21.03
N ALA A 377 -17.67 -1.26 -22.16
CA ALA A 377 -18.48 -0.08 -22.47
C ALA A 377 -19.98 -0.39 -22.41
N GLY A 378 -20.39 -1.54 -22.96
CA GLY A 378 -21.77 -2.04 -22.87
C GLY A 378 -22.25 -2.24 -21.43
N VAL A 379 -21.44 -2.90 -20.59
CA VAL A 379 -21.76 -3.12 -19.17
C VAL A 379 -21.81 -1.80 -18.40
N ILE A 380 -20.83 -0.91 -18.62
CA ILE A 380 -20.73 0.40 -17.97
C ILE A 380 -21.97 1.25 -18.28
N LYS A 381 -22.42 1.26 -19.53
CA LYS A 381 -23.64 1.98 -19.94
C LYS A 381 -24.87 1.49 -19.16
N ALA A 382 -25.03 0.17 -19.00
CA ALA A 382 -26.14 -0.40 -18.24
C ALA A 382 -26.05 -0.07 -16.75
N VAL A 383 -24.86 -0.17 -16.14
CA VAL A 383 -24.63 0.17 -14.73
C VAL A 383 -24.88 1.64 -14.43
N ARG A 384 -24.51 2.54 -15.35
CA ARG A 384 -24.76 3.99 -15.21
C ARG A 384 -26.23 4.36 -15.28
N ALA A 385 -27.02 3.60 -16.04
CA ALA A 385 -28.46 3.81 -16.17
C ALA A 385 -29.27 3.18 -15.02
N ALA A 386 -28.64 2.38 -14.16
CA ALA A 386 -29.29 1.72 -13.04
C ALA A 386 -29.54 2.68 -11.86
N ASP A 387 -30.64 2.47 -11.14
CA ASP A 387 -30.88 3.13 -9.87
C ASP A 387 -29.79 2.77 -8.85
N PRO A 388 -29.35 3.69 -7.97
CA PRO A 388 -28.25 3.45 -7.03
C PRO A 388 -28.37 2.18 -6.18
N GLU A 389 -29.60 1.76 -5.86
CA GLU A 389 -29.90 0.56 -5.07
C GLU A 389 -29.76 -0.74 -5.89
N GLN A 390 -29.86 -0.66 -7.21
CA GLN A 390 -29.84 -1.80 -8.15
C GLN A 390 -28.51 -1.96 -8.90
N VAL A 391 -27.59 -1.00 -8.75
CA VAL A 391 -26.30 -0.95 -9.45
C VAL A 391 -25.57 -2.29 -9.43
N HIS A 392 -25.50 -2.95 -8.27
CA HIS A 392 -24.78 -4.22 -8.13
C HIS A 392 -25.50 -5.38 -8.81
N ASP A 393 -26.82 -5.48 -8.68
CA ASP A 393 -27.61 -6.55 -9.32
C ASP A 393 -27.59 -6.42 -10.85
N VAL A 394 -27.64 -5.17 -11.35
CA VAL A 394 -27.45 -4.89 -12.77
C VAL A 394 -26.04 -5.28 -13.19
N ALA A 395 -25.00 -4.84 -12.48
CA ALA A 395 -23.62 -5.21 -12.80
C ALA A 395 -23.43 -6.75 -12.85
N LEU A 396 -23.96 -7.47 -11.87
CA LEU A 396 -23.87 -8.93 -11.80
C LEU A 396 -24.52 -9.59 -13.03
N ARG A 397 -25.75 -9.18 -13.36
CA ARG A 397 -26.47 -9.72 -14.53
C ARG A 397 -25.73 -9.41 -15.84
N GLU A 398 -25.26 -8.18 -16.01
CA GLU A 398 -24.62 -7.74 -17.25
C GLU A 398 -23.23 -8.36 -17.45
N VAL A 399 -22.47 -8.59 -16.37
CA VAL A 399 -21.19 -9.31 -16.42
C VAL A 399 -21.43 -10.78 -16.72
N ALA A 400 -22.36 -11.44 -16.02
CA ALA A 400 -22.67 -12.85 -16.23
C ALA A 400 -23.18 -13.14 -17.65
N SER A 401 -23.99 -12.25 -18.23
CA SER A 401 -24.51 -12.44 -19.59
C SER A 401 -23.46 -12.31 -20.69
N ARG A 402 -22.29 -11.76 -20.39
CA ARG A 402 -21.19 -11.49 -21.34
C ARG A 402 -19.89 -12.18 -20.93
N GLU A 403 -19.93 -13.09 -19.96
CA GLU A 403 -18.72 -13.67 -19.38
C GLU A 403 -17.85 -14.33 -20.46
N GLU A 404 -18.46 -15.10 -21.35
CA GLU A 404 -17.77 -15.80 -22.44
C GLU A 404 -17.22 -14.86 -23.53
N ASP A 405 -17.70 -13.61 -23.58
CA ASP A 405 -17.23 -12.59 -24.52
C ASP A 405 -15.98 -11.85 -24.02
N PHE A 406 -15.67 -11.95 -22.72
CA PHE A 406 -14.46 -11.36 -22.14
C PHE A 406 -13.25 -12.28 -22.30
N SER A 407 -12.09 -11.68 -22.59
CA SER A 407 -10.84 -12.42 -22.69
C SER A 407 -10.46 -13.11 -21.38
N ASP A 408 -9.75 -14.24 -21.49
CA ASP A 408 -9.17 -14.94 -20.33
C ASP A 408 -8.31 -14.03 -19.48
N TYR A 409 -7.63 -13.06 -20.11
CA TYR A 409 -6.81 -12.09 -19.42
C TYR A 409 -7.67 -11.20 -18.52
N LEU A 410 -8.70 -10.55 -19.07
CA LEU A 410 -9.59 -9.68 -18.30
C LEU A 410 -10.27 -10.44 -17.16
N ARG A 411 -10.84 -11.62 -17.45
CA ARG A 411 -11.46 -12.48 -16.43
C ARG A 411 -10.48 -12.87 -15.33
N GLY A 412 -9.24 -13.20 -15.71
CA GLY A 412 -8.16 -13.56 -14.80
C GLY A 412 -7.81 -12.47 -13.79
N ARG A 413 -7.98 -11.18 -14.14
CA ARG A 413 -7.69 -10.06 -13.23
C ARG A 413 -8.53 -10.11 -11.95
N PHE A 414 -9.77 -10.59 -12.04
CA PHE A 414 -10.73 -10.52 -10.92
C PHE A 414 -10.69 -11.75 -10.00
N ARG A 415 -9.90 -12.78 -10.35
CA ARG A 415 -9.75 -13.97 -9.52
C ARG A 415 -9.09 -13.65 -8.16
N PRO A 416 -9.36 -14.46 -7.12
CA PRO A 416 -8.56 -14.42 -5.88
C PRO A 416 -7.08 -14.62 -6.20
N GLU A 417 -6.19 -13.90 -5.50
CA GLU A 417 -4.73 -14.08 -5.60
C GLU A 417 -4.13 -13.91 -7.01
N ALA A 418 -4.84 -13.24 -7.91
CA ALA A 418 -4.34 -12.91 -9.23
C ALA A 418 -3.13 -11.95 -9.13
N GLY A 419 -1.93 -12.52 -9.13
CA GLY A 419 -0.66 -11.82 -9.36
C GLY A 419 -0.28 -11.86 -10.83
N VAL A 420 1.02 -12.00 -11.11
CA VAL A 420 1.51 -12.30 -12.46
C VAL A 420 0.82 -13.57 -12.97
N PRO A 421 0.25 -13.58 -14.19
CA PRO A 421 -0.31 -14.79 -14.77
C PRO A 421 0.73 -15.92 -14.77
N ARG A 422 0.39 -17.07 -14.16
CA ARG A 422 1.28 -18.24 -14.05
C ARG A 422 1.23 -19.17 -15.26
N ASP A 423 0.58 -18.74 -16.34
CA ASP A 423 0.45 -19.51 -17.58
C ASP A 423 1.74 -19.53 -18.41
N GLY A 424 2.75 -18.73 -18.03
CA GLY A 424 4.02 -18.63 -18.75
C GLY A 424 3.88 -18.02 -20.15
N ALA A 425 2.70 -17.48 -20.48
CA ALA A 425 2.46 -16.87 -21.77
C ALA A 425 3.16 -15.51 -21.83
N ALA A 426 4.08 -15.37 -22.79
CA ALA A 426 4.68 -14.09 -23.11
C ALA A 426 3.58 -13.14 -23.62
N ARG A 427 3.57 -11.92 -23.08
CA ARG A 427 2.63 -10.87 -23.45
C ARG A 427 3.39 -9.67 -23.97
N GLU A 428 2.84 -9.01 -24.99
CA GLU A 428 3.38 -7.74 -25.48
C GLU A 428 3.13 -6.62 -24.48
N ALA A 429 3.87 -5.52 -24.61
CA ALA A 429 3.66 -4.36 -23.72
C ALA A 429 2.44 -3.60 -24.23
N ASP A 430 1.51 -3.30 -23.35
CA ASP A 430 0.32 -2.55 -23.72
C ASP A 430 -0.28 -1.87 -22.49
N LEU A 431 -0.62 -0.60 -22.64
CA LEU A 431 -1.08 0.22 -21.52
C LEU A 431 -2.58 0.01 -21.30
N SER A 432 -2.98 0.04 -20.03
CA SER A 432 -4.38 0.03 -19.66
C SER A 432 -5.10 1.23 -20.28
N THR A 433 -6.25 0.98 -20.89
CA THR A 433 -7.09 2.00 -21.54
C THR A 433 -8.43 2.08 -20.83
N GLU A 434 -8.92 3.30 -20.61
CA GLU A 434 -10.25 3.54 -20.05
C GLU A 434 -11.32 3.13 -21.09
N PRO A 435 -12.24 2.20 -20.78
CA PRO A 435 -13.37 1.92 -21.66
C PRO A 435 -14.33 3.12 -21.70
N GLU A 436 -15.12 3.22 -22.78
CA GLU A 436 -16.12 4.29 -22.91
C GLU A 436 -17.07 4.30 -21.71
N GLY A 437 -17.28 5.49 -21.13
CA GLY A 437 -18.15 5.67 -19.97
C GLY A 437 -17.47 5.48 -18.61
N PHE A 438 -16.19 5.08 -18.56
CA PHE A 438 -15.47 4.81 -17.31
C PHE A 438 -15.38 6.04 -16.40
N ARG A 439 -15.01 7.20 -16.96
CA ARG A 439 -14.85 8.46 -16.21
C ARG A 439 -16.18 8.93 -15.58
N GLU A 440 -17.30 8.59 -16.21
CA GLU A 440 -18.63 8.95 -15.77
C GLU A 440 -19.20 8.01 -14.70
N LEU A 441 -18.56 6.86 -14.45
CA LEU A 441 -18.91 6.05 -13.29
C LEU A 441 -18.59 6.79 -12.01
N THR A 442 -19.49 6.70 -11.04
CA THR A 442 -19.12 7.00 -9.66
C THR A 442 -18.22 5.90 -9.08
N PHE A 443 -17.41 6.24 -8.08
CA PHE A 443 -16.63 5.23 -7.37
C PHE A 443 -17.50 4.13 -6.73
N ARG A 444 -18.73 4.45 -6.30
CA ARG A 444 -19.71 3.45 -5.84
C ARG A 444 -20.10 2.49 -6.95
N GLN A 445 -20.43 2.99 -8.14
CA GLN A 445 -20.79 2.17 -9.30
C GLN A 445 -19.62 1.30 -9.75
N ALA A 446 -18.44 1.88 -9.91
CA ALA A 446 -17.26 1.14 -10.31
C ALA A 446 -16.85 0.08 -9.28
N SER A 447 -16.92 0.38 -7.98
CA SER A 447 -16.69 -0.62 -6.93
C SER A 447 -17.69 -1.77 -7.01
N SER A 448 -18.97 -1.48 -7.28
CA SER A 448 -20.01 -2.50 -7.44
C SER A 448 -19.78 -3.38 -8.68
N LEU A 449 -19.30 -2.79 -9.77
CA LEU A 449 -18.96 -3.49 -11.00
C LEU A 449 -17.73 -4.39 -10.82
N VAL A 450 -16.68 -3.92 -10.15
CA VAL A 450 -15.54 -4.77 -9.78
C VAL A 450 -16.01 -5.94 -8.90
N SER A 451 -16.87 -5.70 -7.91
CA SER A 451 -17.45 -6.78 -7.10
C SER A 451 -18.22 -7.80 -7.94
N ALA A 452 -19.01 -7.37 -8.92
CA ALA A 452 -19.72 -8.27 -9.82
C ALA A 452 -18.74 -9.16 -10.63
N PHE A 453 -17.66 -8.59 -11.16
CA PHE A 453 -16.62 -9.38 -11.82
C PHE A 453 -15.92 -10.36 -10.87
N GLU A 454 -15.62 -9.96 -9.63
CA GLU A 454 -15.06 -10.87 -8.62
C GLU A 454 -15.99 -12.06 -8.32
N GLU A 455 -17.31 -11.84 -8.34
CA GLU A 455 -18.32 -12.88 -8.07
C GLU A 455 -18.52 -13.83 -9.27
N VAL A 456 -18.53 -13.30 -10.49
CA VAL A 456 -18.71 -14.11 -11.71
C VAL A 456 -17.43 -14.86 -12.07
N CYS A 457 -16.28 -14.17 -12.08
CA CYS A 457 -15.03 -14.73 -12.58
C CYS A 457 -14.15 -15.37 -11.50
N GLY A 458 -14.44 -15.14 -10.21
CA GLY A 458 -13.65 -15.62 -9.08
C GLY A 458 -14.05 -16.99 -8.52
N GLY A 459 -14.98 -17.69 -9.19
CA GLY A 459 -15.45 -19.03 -8.86
C GLY A 459 -14.40 -20.13 -8.94
#